data_AF-A0A9P6XCZ9-F1
#
_entry.id   AF-A0A9P6XCZ9-F1
#
_cell.length_a   1.000
_cell.length_b   1.000
_cell.length_c   1.000
_cell.angle_alpha   90.00
_cell.angle_beta   90.00
_cell.angle_gamma   90.00
#
_symmetry.space_group_name_H-M   'P 1'
#
loop_
_entity.id
_entity.type
_entity.pdbx_description
1 polymer ?
#
loop_
_entity_poly.entity_id
_entity_poly.type
_entity_poly.pdbx_seq_one_letter_code
_entity_poly.pdbx_strand_id
1 'polypeptide(L)'
;MLGTKYYKALYYEYTDITFTKKKEKYKWQGNMGPILKAEVGETIVVHFWNKATQPLTIHPHGVFYEFESEGAVFKDGYEKSAVEPNQTFTYTWKVLPRAGPGPADGNSVVWGYHSHLSEADIYMGLYGAILIYRPGTISNDEIVTSFFVSDEDESPYIKKTISDLYLKQDTHRKSNSFDVINGLIHSSPSDLVFKKKKVVWHLIGWGTHWDIHYVKWEHGKAVLNDKQVDQVRLFPASFYTVNLQFNESGQWKFGYLDQKSEGMTMYYNVSL
;
A
#
# COMPACT_ATOMS: atom_id res chain seq x y z
N MET A 1 -10.10 -19.04 -12.41
CA MET A 1 -10.56 -17.76 -11.89
C MET A 1 -12.01 -17.91 -11.49
N LEU A 2 -12.35 -17.65 -10.22
CA LEU A 2 -13.71 -17.77 -9.67
C LEU A 2 -14.61 -16.60 -10.10
N GLY A 3 -14.03 -15.41 -10.19
CA GLY A 3 -14.67 -14.15 -10.52
C GLY A 3 -13.82 -12.99 -9.99
N THR A 4 -14.42 -11.82 -9.76
CA THR A 4 -13.71 -10.59 -9.30
C THR A 4 -14.13 -10.12 -7.90
N LYS A 5 -14.89 -10.92 -7.15
CA LYS A 5 -15.36 -10.58 -5.80
C LYS A 5 -14.81 -11.56 -4.78
N TYR A 6 -14.04 -11.06 -3.83
CA TYR A 6 -13.40 -11.86 -2.79
C TYR A 6 -13.64 -11.21 -1.43
N TYR A 7 -13.77 -12.03 -0.38
CA TYR A 7 -13.71 -11.53 0.99
C TYR A 7 -12.28 -11.09 1.32
N LYS A 8 -12.16 -9.91 1.93
CA LYS A 8 -10.90 -9.25 2.28
C LYS A 8 -10.98 -8.66 3.69
N ALA A 9 -9.84 -8.51 4.34
CA ALA A 9 -9.70 -7.71 5.55
C ALA A 9 -8.84 -6.48 5.21
N LEU A 10 -9.39 -5.29 5.45
CA LEU A 10 -8.77 -4.03 5.05
C LEU A 10 -8.61 -3.11 6.26
N TYR A 11 -7.52 -2.34 6.30
CA TYR A 11 -7.37 -1.25 7.25
C TYR A 11 -8.25 -0.06 6.88
N TYR A 12 -8.94 0.51 7.87
CA TYR A 12 -9.72 1.74 7.72
C TYR A 12 -9.32 2.74 8.80
N GLU A 13 -9.19 4.00 8.42
CA GLU A 13 -9.01 5.09 9.36
C GLU A 13 -10.37 5.56 9.89
N TYR A 14 -10.40 5.89 11.17
CA TYR A 14 -11.53 6.49 11.85
C TYR A 14 -11.15 7.87 12.39
N THR A 15 -12.14 8.71 12.65
CA THR A 15 -11.89 10.09 13.13
C THR A 15 -11.30 10.13 14.53
N ASP A 16 -11.56 9.11 15.34
CA ASP A 16 -11.19 9.03 16.75
C ASP A 16 -11.29 7.58 17.27
N ILE A 17 -10.93 7.39 18.54
CA ILE A 17 -10.87 6.08 19.23
C ILE A 17 -12.23 5.43 19.47
N THR A 18 -13.36 6.08 19.13
CA THR A 18 -14.68 5.44 19.21
C THR A 18 -14.93 4.50 18.03
N PHE A 19 -14.14 4.63 16.95
CA PHE A 19 -14.28 3.83 15.72
C PHE A 19 -15.69 3.85 15.11
N THR A 20 -16.38 4.99 15.24
CA THR A 20 -17.76 5.17 14.75
C THR A 20 -17.79 5.75 13.34
N LYS A 21 -17.02 6.81 13.07
CA LYS A 21 -16.98 7.50 11.78
C LYS A 21 -15.68 7.20 11.03
N LYS A 22 -15.79 6.50 9.90
CA LYS A 22 -14.66 6.27 8.98
C LYS A 22 -14.25 7.60 8.32
N LYS A 23 -12.94 7.82 8.17
CA LYS A 23 -12.44 8.87 7.27
C LYS A 23 -12.59 8.43 5.82
N GLU A 24 -12.86 9.40 4.96
CA GLU A 24 -12.92 9.17 3.52
C GLU A 24 -11.51 8.94 2.98
N LYS A 25 -11.35 7.90 2.17
CA LYS A 25 -10.11 7.61 1.45
C LYS A 25 -10.23 8.15 0.03
N TYR A 26 -9.09 8.45 -0.58
CA TYR A 26 -9.06 8.71 -2.01
C TYR A 26 -9.47 7.45 -2.78
N LYS A 27 -10.13 7.62 -3.93
CA LYS A 27 -10.53 6.51 -4.80
C LYS A 27 -9.30 5.83 -5.39
N TRP A 28 -8.25 6.58 -5.72
CA TRP A 28 -6.97 6.01 -6.17
C TRP A 28 -6.28 5.13 -5.11
N GLN A 29 -6.60 5.32 -3.84
CA GLN A 29 -6.02 4.55 -2.73
C GLN A 29 -6.56 3.10 -2.69
N GLY A 30 -7.67 2.82 -3.38
CA GLY A 30 -8.15 1.45 -3.57
C GLY A 30 -8.32 0.68 -2.26
N ASN A 31 -7.77 -0.52 -2.19
CA ASN A 31 -7.79 -1.37 -0.98
C ASN A 31 -6.65 -1.07 -0.01
N MET A 32 -5.69 -0.23 -0.38
CA MET A 32 -4.60 0.15 0.51
C MET A 32 -5.16 0.83 1.77
N GLY A 33 -4.57 0.49 2.91
CA GLY A 33 -4.86 1.12 4.18
C GLY A 33 -4.57 2.62 4.19
N PRO A 34 -4.91 3.29 5.30
CA PRO A 34 -4.60 4.70 5.52
C PRO A 34 -3.13 5.04 5.27
N ILE A 35 -2.87 6.26 4.81
CA ILE A 35 -1.50 6.76 4.66
C ILE A 35 -1.15 7.47 5.96
N LEU A 36 -0.30 6.85 6.76
CA LEU A 36 0.21 7.43 8.00
C LEU A 36 1.26 8.47 7.64
N LYS A 37 1.23 9.63 8.29
CA LYS A 37 2.16 10.73 8.02
C LYS A 37 2.77 11.21 9.32
N ALA A 38 4.07 11.47 9.29
CA ALA A 38 4.78 12.07 10.41
C ALA A 38 6.04 12.78 9.94
N GLU A 39 6.50 13.75 10.71
CA GLU A 39 7.79 14.41 10.50
C GLU A 39 8.89 13.74 11.33
N VAL A 40 10.14 13.88 10.90
CA VAL A 40 11.30 13.46 11.68
C VAL A 40 11.28 14.11 13.06
N GLY A 41 11.42 13.28 14.10
CA GLY A 41 11.35 13.68 15.51
C GLY A 41 9.99 13.41 16.16
N GLU A 42 8.94 13.15 15.37
CA GLU A 42 7.62 12.83 15.90
C GLU A 42 7.48 11.35 16.30
N THR A 43 6.32 11.02 16.88
CA THR A 43 5.93 9.64 17.22
C THR A 43 4.58 9.34 16.59
N ILE A 44 4.51 8.26 15.82
CA ILE A 44 3.27 7.72 15.27
C ILE A 44 2.63 6.85 16.35
N VAL A 45 1.38 7.16 16.72
CA VAL A 45 0.58 6.34 17.64
C VAL A 45 -0.62 5.79 16.87
N VAL A 46 -0.70 4.47 16.75
CA VAL A 46 -1.78 3.78 16.02
C VAL A 46 -2.67 3.04 17.02
N HIS A 47 -3.87 3.55 17.23
CA HIS A 47 -4.92 2.83 17.95
C HIS A 47 -5.62 1.87 16.99
N PHE A 48 -5.33 0.58 17.13
CA PHE A 48 -5.87 -0.47 16.29
C PHE A 48 -7.02 -1.20 16.97
N TRP A 49 -8.09 -1.46 16.22
CA TRP A 49 -9.19 -2.35 16.63
C TRP A 49 -9.37 -3.43 15.57
N ASN A 50 -9.19 -4.70 15.97
CA ASN A 50 -9.41 -5.81 15.08
C ASN A 50 -10.89 -6.16 14.99
N LYS A 51 -11.55 -5.75 13.90
CA LYS A 51 -12.95 -6.11 13.59
C LYS A 51 -13.06 -7.32 12.65
N ALA A 52 -11.95 -7.94 12.28
CA ALA A 52 -11.93 -9.13 11.45
C ALA A 52 -12.25 -10.38 12.29
N THR A 53 -12.39 -11.51 11.62
CA THR A 53 -12.71 -12.81 12.24
C THR A 53 -11.47 -13.62 12.62
N GLN A 54 -10.28 -13.10 12.35
CA GLN A 54 -9.00 -13.76 12.58
C GLN A 54 -8.09 -12.82 13.40
N PRO A 55 -7.13 -13.34 14.17
CA PRO A 55 -6.10 -12.51 14.79
C PRO A 55 -5.36 -11.72 13.71
N LEU A 56 -4.99 -10.46 13.98
CA LEU A 56 -4.29 -9.58 13.03
C LEU A 56 -3.21 -8.76 13.75
N THR A 57 -2.30 -8.15 13.00
CA THR A 57 -1.23 -7.30 13.53
C THR A 57 -1.00 -6.06 12.67
N ILE A 58 -0.21 -5.09 13.14
CA ILE A 58 0.32 -4.02 12.29
C ILE A 58 1.84 -3.93 12.51
N HIS A 59 2.61 -4.29 11.50
CA HIS A 59 4.06 -4.19 11.48
C HIS A 59 4.52 -3.04 10.57
N PRO A 60 5.29 -2.07 11.08
CA PRO A 60 5.79 -0.97 10.27
C PRO A 60 7.19 -1.24 9.72
N HIS A 61 7.48 -0.67 8.56
CA HIS A 61 8.84 -0.56 8.01
C HIS A 61 9.42 0.84 8.25
N GLY A 62 10.74 0.94 8.35
CA GLY A 62 11.49 2.20 8.34
C GLY A 62 11.46 3.03 9.64
N VAL A 63 10.46 2.86 10.50
CA VAL A 63 10.35 3.56 11.79
C VAL A 63 10.89 2.72 12.95
N PHE A 64 11.09 3.34 14.12
CA PHE A 64 11.62 2.67 15.30
C PHE A 64 10.51 2.27 16.27
N TYR A 65 10.59 1.08 16.85
CA TYR A 65 9.64 0.57 17.82
C TYR A 65 10.36 -0.21 18.93
N GLU A 66 9.73 -0.26 20.09
CA GLU A 66 10.05 -1.26 21.11
C GLU A 66 9.37 -2.59 20.74
N PHE A 67 9.82 -3.69 21.33
CA PHE A 67 9.38 -5.04 21.02
C PHE A 67 7.85 -5.21 21.01
N GLU A 68 7.15 -4.62 21.97
CA GLU A 68 5.69 -4.71 22.09
C GLU A 68 4.95 -4.00 20.94
N SER A 69 5.59 -3.03 20.28
CA SER A 69 5.02 -2.27 19.15
C SER A 69 5.52 -2.75 17.79
N GLU A 70 6.22 -3.88 17.73
CA GLU A 70 6.73 -4.46 16.48
C GLU A 70 5.61 -5.03 15.61
N GLY A 71 4.63 -5.72 16.19
CA GLY A 71 3.52 -6.30 15.43
C GLY A 71 3.90 -7.43 14.48
N ALA A 72 5.00 -8.15 14.75
CA ALA A 72 5.38 -9.37 14.04
C ALA A 72 5.38 -10.58 14.99
N VAL A 73 5.08 -11.76 14.45
CA VAL A 73 5.18 -13.03 15.18
C VAL A 73 6.34 -13.84 14.62
N PHE A 74 7.29 -14.19 15.49
CA PHE A 74 8.41 -15.07 15.14
C PHE A 74 8.18 -16.48 15.66
N LYS A 75 8.68 -17.47 14.92
CA LYS A 75 8.74 -18.86 15.40
C LYS A 75 9.68 -18.88 16.62
N ASP A 76 9.17 -19.31 17.77
CA ASP A 76 9.78 -19.23 19.11
C ASP A 76 9.72 -17.86 19.83
N GLY A 77 8.98 -16.89 19.26
CA GLY A 77 8.73 -15.57 19.84
C GLY A 77 7.44 -15.48 20.67
N TYR A 78 7.11 -14.26 21.11
CA TYR A 78 5.89 -13.96 21.86
C TYR A 78 4.65 -14.15 20.97
N GLU A 79 3.85 -15.20 21.20
CA GLU A 79 2.52 -15.40 20.57
C GLU A 79 1.55 -14.23 20.84
N LYS A 80 1.91 -13.26 21.70
CA LYS A 80 1.06 -12.12 22.10
C LYS A 80 1.12 -10.89 21.18
N SER A 81 1.89 -10.92 20.09
CA SER A 81 1.87 -9.80 19.14
C SER A 81 0.56 -9.73 18.35
N ALA A 82 -0.18 -10.85 18.26
CA ALA A 82 -1.47 -10.93 17.60
C ALA A 82 -2.56 -10.20 18.39
N VAL A 83 -3.30 -9.32 17.71
CA VAL A 83 -4.50 -8.68 18.25
C VAL A 83 -5.69 -9.54 17.87
N GLU A 84 -6.27 -10.22 18.86
CA GLU A 84 -7.41 -11.12 18.66
C GLU A 84 -8.66 -10.40 18.13
N PRO A 85 -9.61 -11.13 17.51
CA PRO A 85 -10.89 -10.57 17.09
C PRO A 85 -11.59 -9.78 18.21
N ASN A 86 -12.09 -8.61 17.86
CA ASN A 86 -12.70 -7.61 18.74
C ASN A 86 -11.78 -7.01 19.82
N GLN A 87 -10.49 -7.30 19.83
CA GLN A 87 -9.52 -6.66 20.73
C GLN A 87 -8.92 -5.41 20.11
N THR A 88 -8.37 -4.56 20.98
CA THR A 88 -7.66 -3.35 20.60
C THR A 88 -6.21 -3.39 21.06
N PHE A 89 -5.35 -2.67 20.35
CA PHE A 89 -3.95 -2.49 20.73
C PHE A 89 -3.48 -1.09 20.30
N THR A 90 -2.51 -0.52 21.02
CA THR A 90 -1.91 0.76 20.64
C THR A 90 -0.44 0.57 20.30
N TYR A 91 -0.11 0.73 19.03
CA TYR A 91 1.27 0.72 18.56
C TYR A 91 1.88 2.11 18.70
N THR A 92 3.14 2.17 19.12
CA THR A 92 3.90 3.43 19.26
C THR A 92 5.22 3.33 18.49
N TRP A 93 5.41 4.17 17.48
CA TRP A 93 6.59 4.16 16.63
C TRP A 93 7.28 5.52 16.59
N LYS A 94 8.56 5.56 16.93
CA LYS A 94 9.38 6.78 16.93
C LYS A 94 9.94 7.02 15.52
N VAL A 95 9.80 8.25 15.03
CA VAL A 95 10.36 8.68 13.74
C VAL A 95 11.73 9.29 13.97
N LEU A 96 12.74 8.43 14.04
CA LEU A 96 14.14 8.87 14.19
C LEU A 96 14.66 9.47 12.86
N PRO A 97 15.73 10.30 12.87
CA PRO A 97 16.28 10.89 11.65
C PRO A 97 16.58 9.90 10.52
N ARG A 98 16.98 8.67 10.86
CA ARG A 98 17.24 7.59 9.89
C ARG A 98 16.00 7.11 9.11
N ALA A 99 14.80 7.38 9.64
CA ALA A 99 13.54 7.01 9.00
C ALA A 99 13.10 8.07 7.97
N GLY A 100 13.69 9.27 8.02
CA GLY A 100 13.31 10.37 7.16
C GLY A 100 14.20 10.52 5.93
N PRO A 101 13.91 11.56 5.11
CA PRO A 101 14.64 11.83 3.88
C PRO A 101 16.13 12.11 4.11
N GLY A 102 17.00 11.39 3.43
CA GLY A 102 18.45 11.63 3.40
C GLY A 102 18.81 12.91 2.66
N PRO A 103 20.08 13.35 2.64
CA PRO A 103 20.46 14.65 2.08
C PRO A 103 20.12 14.86 0.60
N ALA A 104 20.08 13.80 -0.20
CA ALA A 104 19.75 13.82 -1.62
C ALA A 104 18.24 13.58 -1.90
N ASP A 105 17.46 13.25 -0.88
CA ASP A 105 16.03 13.04 -1.02
C ASP A 105 15.27 14.37 -1.00
N GLY A 106 14.01 14.33 -1.47
CA GLY A 106 13.08 15.45 -1.37
C GLY A 106 12.63 15.73 0.07
N ASN A 107 11.41 16.25 0.22
CA ASN A 107 10.83 16.54 1.53
C ASN A 107 10.24 15.31 2.22
N SER A 108 10.05 14.21 1.51
CA SER A 108 9.37 13.01 2.00
C SER A 108 9.99 11.73 1.44
N VAL A 109 9.87 10.67 2.22
CA VAL A 109 10.15 9.29 1.80
C VAL A 109 8.99 8.39 2.22
N VAL A 110 8.85 7.25 1.55
CA VAL A 110 7.81 6.27 1.84
C VAL A 110 8.38 5.04 2.52
N TRP A 111 7.62 4.50 3.46
CA TRP A 111 7.72 3.15 3.98
C TRP A 111 6.35 2.48 3.89
N GLY A 112 6.32 1.19 4.21
CA GLY A 112 5.11 0.40 4.27
C GLY A 112 4.75 0.00 5.70
N TYR A 113 3.51 -0.43 5.89
CA TYR A 113 3.14 -1.27 7.01
C TYR A 113 2.21 -2.37 6.53
N HIS A 114 2.21 -3.52 7.19
CA HIS A 114 1.33 -4.65 6.87
C HIS A 114 1.06 -5.52 8.10
N SER A 115 0.08 -6.44 8.03
CA SER A 115 0.01 -7.51 9.03
C SER A 115 1.14 -8.52 8.78
N HIS A 116 1.75 -9.01 9.85
CA HIS A 116 2.93 -9.87 9.83
C HIS A 116 2.73 -11.14 10.71
N LEU A 117 1.54 -11.74 10.64
CA LEU A 117 1.31 -13.10 11.16
C LEU A 117 1.76 -14.16 10.15
N SER A 118 1.56 -13.86 8.87
CA SER A 118 2.00 -14.65 7.73
C SER A 118 2.25 -13.73 6.55
N GLU A 119 3.15 -14.11 5.65
CA GLU A 119 3.36 -13.40 4.38
C GLU A 119 2.08 -13.31 3.54
N ALA A 120 1.17 -14.29 3.70
CA ALA A 120 -0.12 -14.31 3.01
C ALA A 120 -1.11 -13.23 3.49
N ASP A 121 -0.82 -12.55 4.61
CA ASP A 121 -1.71 -11.52 5.15
C ASP A 121 -1.93 -10.36 4.17
N ILE A 122 -0.94 -10.10 3.31
CA ILE A 122 -1.06 -9.06 2.28
C ILE A 122 -2.16 -9.36 1.26
N TYR A 123 -2.39 -10.65 0.97
CA TYR A 123 -3.47 -11.09 0.07
C TYR A 123 -4.85 -10.93 0.70
N MET A 124 -4.97 -10.82 2.03
CA MET A 124 -6.21 -10.35 2.66
C MET A 124 -6.49 -8.88 2.35
N GLY A 125 -5.47 -8.09 2.01
CA GLY A 125 -5.53 -6.64 1.79
C GLY A 125 -5.00 -5.82 2.97
N LEU A 126 -4.20 -6.42 3.85
CA LEU A 126 -3.69 -5.80 5.07
C LEU A 126 -2.32 -5.15 4.84
N TYR A 127 -2.31 -4.07 4.07
CA TYR A 127 -1.12 -3.27 3.82
C TYR A 127 -1.48 -1.78 3.75
N GLY A 128 -0.51 -0.91 3.97
CA GLY A 128 -0.64 0.53 3.87
C GLY A 128 0.72 1.21 3.76
N ALA A 129 0.71 2.54 3.87
CA ALA A 129 1.90 3.36 3.68
C ALA A 129 2.17 4.28 4.87
N ILE A 130 3.45 4.56 5.07
CA ILE A 130 3.94 5.56 6.02
C ILE A 130 4.76 6.58 5.22
N LEU A 131 4.37 7.85 5.24
CA LEU A 131 5.16 8.94 4.66
C LEU A 131 5.87 9.68 5.78
N ILE A 132 7.20 9.72 5.69
CA ILE A 132 8.04 10.44 6.63
C ILE A 132 8.59 11.69 5.99
N TYR A 133 8.33 12.83 6.61
CA TYR A 133 8.70 14.15 6.12
C TYR A 133 9.89 14.73 6.86
N ARG A 134 10.59 15.67 6.21
CA ARG A 134 11.45 16.61 6.93
C ARG A 134 10.59 17.49 7.86
N PRO A 135 11.16 17.99 8.97
CA PRO A 135 10.44 18.90 9.87
C PRO A 135 9.88 20.13 9.14
N GLY A 136 8.60 20.45 9.36
CA GLY A 136 7.87 21.58 8.78
C GLY A 136 7.49 21.44 7.30
N THR A 137 7.49 20.23 6.74
CA THR A 137 7.28 20.01 5.28
C THR A 137 6.13 19.07 4.93
N ILE A 138 5.35 18.63 5.92
CA ILE A 138 4.20 17.75 5.70
C ILE A 138 3.25 18.28 4.62
N SER A 139 2.82 17.39 3.72
CA SER A 139 2.01 17.73 2.54
C SER A 139 0.85 16.75 2.33
N ASN A 140 -0.18 17.20 1.62
CA ASN A 140 -1.31 16.37 1.18
C ASN A 140 -1.38 16.19 -0.34
N ASP A 141 -0.35 16.62 -1.07
CA ASP A 141 -0.33 16.59 -2.54
C ASP A 141 0.33 15.32 -3.12
N GLU A 142 0.80 14.43 -2.27
CA GLU A 142 1.60 13.27 -2.67
C GLU A 142 0.72 12.05 -2.90
N ILE A 143 1.11 11.24 -3.88
CA ILE A 143 0.41 10.01 -4.27
C ILE A 143 1.23 8.82 -3.83
N VAL A 144 0.53 7.77 -3.36
CA VAL A 144 1.15 6.50 -3.02
C VAL A 144 0.52 5.39 -3.84
N THR A 145 1.35 4.62 -4.54
CA THR A 145 0.90 3.44 -5.26
C THR A 145 1.70 2.23 -4.85
N SER A 146 0.98 1.17 -4.50
CA SER A 146 1.49 -0.14 -4.14
C SER A 146 1.25 -1.14 -5.26
N PHE A 147 2.22 -2.03 -5.47
CA PHE A 147 2.26 -2.99 -6.57
C PHE A 147 2.51 -4.39 -6.03
N PHE A 148 1.68 -5.34 -6.44
CA PHE A 148 1.88 -6.78 -6.25
C PHE A 148 0.86 -7.55 -7.09
N VAL A 149 1.10 -8.83 -7.31
CA VAL A 149 0.08 -9.77 -7.77
C VAL A 149 -0.72 -10.24 -6.55
N SER A 150 -1.99 -9.84 -6.45
CA SER A 150 -2.90 -10.30 -5.40
C SER A 150 -3.31 -11.74 -5.68
N ASP A 151 -2.71 -12.70 -4.98
CA ASP A 151 -3.07 -14.11 -5.07
C ASP A 151 -4.18 -14.47 -4.09
N GLU A 152 -5.41 -14.53 -4.57
CA GLU A 152 -6.56 -14.85 -3.73
C GLU A 152 -6.62 -16.34 -3.37
N ASP A 153 -5.87 -17.22 -4.04
CA ASP A 153 -5.79 -18.64 -3.66
C ASP A 153 -5.04 -18.82 -2.32
N GLU A 154 -4.07 -17.94 -2.05
CA GLU A 154 -3.30 -17.89 -0.80
C GLU A 154 -4.00 -17.09 0.31
N SER A 155 -5.09 -16.39 0.00
CA SER A 155 -5.85 -15.63 1.00
C SER A 155 -6.48 -16.57 2.03
N PRO A 156 -6.32 -16.31 3.34
CA PRO A 156 -7.06 -17.00 4.41
C PRO A 156 -8.59 -17.01 4.23
N TYR A 157 -9.14 -16.11 3.41
CA TYR A 157 -10.56 -16.03 3.10
C TYR A 157 -11.01 -16.84 1.89
N ILE A 158 -10.13 -17.57 1.19
CA ILE A 158 -10.48 -18.28 -0.06
C ILE A 158 -11.60 -19.30 0.13
N LYS A 159 -11.57 -20.09 1.22
CA LYS A 159 -12.59 -21.10 1.51
C LYS A 159 -13.96 -20.47 1.71
N LYS A 160 -14.00 -19.35 2.46
CA LYS A 160 -15.22 -18.56 2.68
C LYS A 160 -15.73 -17.96 1.37
N THR A 161 -14.84 -17.38 0.57
CA THR A 161 -15.17 -16.82 -0.75
C THR A 161 -15.81 -17.86 -1.67
N ILE A 162 -15.22 -19.06 -1.79
CA ILE A 162 -15.77 -20.14 -2.61
C ILE A 162 -17.15 -20.56 -2.11
N SER A 163 -17.26 -20.81 -0.79
CA SER A 163 -18.50 -21.27 -0.16
C SER A 163 -19.64 -20.27 -0.33
N ASP A 164 -19.38 -18.99 -0.09
CA ASP A 164 -20.46 -18.00 -0.01
C ASP A 164 -20.79 -17.38 -1.38
N LEU A 165 -19.81 -17.25 -2.28
CA LEU A 165 -19.96 -16.49 -3.54
C LEU A 165 -19.92 -17.36 -4.80
N TYR A 166 -19.28 -18.53 -4.76
CA TYR A 166 -18.97 -19.34 -5.96
C TYR A 166 -19.30 -20.83 -5.77
N LEU A 167 -20.53 -21.11 -5.36
CA LEU A 167 -21.08 -22.44 -5.03
C LEU A 167 -20.98 -23.51 -6.15
N LYS A 168 -20.76 -23.11 -7.41
CA LYS A 168 -20.57 -24.04 -8.53
C LYS A 168 -19.08 -24.16 -8.84
N GLN A 169 -18.48 -25.29 -8.49
CA GLN A 169 -17.09 -25.57 -8.83
C GLN A 169 -16.98 -25.90 -10.31
N ASP A 170 -16.27 -25.06 -11.06
CA ASP A 170 -15.62 -25.51 -12.28
C ASP A 170 -14.38 -26.32 -11.88
N THR A 171 -14.21 -27.51 -12.46
CA THR A 171 -13.08 -28.42 -12.21
C THR A 171 -11.81 -27.97 -12.93
N HIS A 172 -11.90 -26.99 -13.84
CA HIS A 172 -10.79 -26.42 -14.59
C HIS A 172 -10.52 -24.97 -14.14
N ARG A 173 -10.02 -24.80 -12.92
CA ARG A 173 -9.73 -23.45 -12.38
C ARG A 173 -8.39 -22.93 -12.88
N LYS A 174 -8.39 -21.83 -13.65
CA LYS A 174 -7.24 -20.92 -13.72
C LYS A 174 -6.93 -20.33 -12.33
N SER A 175 -5.72 -19.85 -12.07
CA SER A 175 -5.36 -19.17 -10.81
C SER A 175 -6.27 -17.97 -10.52
N ASN A 176 -6.41 -17.62 -9.24
CA ASN A 176 -7.12 -16.42 -8.76
C ASN A 176 -6.15 -15.28 -8.42
N SER A 177 -5.17 -15.08 -9.30
CA SER A 177 -4.14 -14.06 -9.15
C SER A 177 -4.50 -12.82 -9.97
N PHE A 178 -4.36 -11.63 -9.37
CA PHE A 178 -4.71 -10.36 -9.99
C PHE A 178 -3.54 -9.39 -9.93
N ASP A 179 -3.11 -8.91 -11.09
CA ASP A 179 -2.19 -7.78 -11.18
C ASP A 179 -2.87 -6.51 -10.67
N VAL A 180 -2.41 -5.95 -9.56
CA VAL A 180 -3.08 -4.81 -8.93
C VAL A 180 -2.16 -3.61 -8.66
N ILE A 181 -2.76 -2.42 -8.77
CA ILE A 181 -2.20 -1.17 -8.23
C ILE A 181 -3.15 -0.71 -7.12
N ASN A 182 -2.66 -0.62 -5.88
CA ASN A 182 -3.50 -0.33 -4.71
C ASN A 182 -4.71 -1.27 -4.56
N GLY A 183 -4.60 -2.53 -5.02
CA GLY A 183 -5.71 -3.49 -5.01
C GLY A 183 -6.79 -3.23 -6.07
N LEU A 184 -6.54 -2.32 -7.01
CA LEU A 184 -7.40 -2.04 -8.15
C LEU A 184 -6.83 -2.70 -9.41
N ILE A 185 -7.70 -3.25 -10.25
CA ILE A 185 -7.37 -3.87 -11.55
C ILE A 185 -7.79 -2.89 -12.63
N HIS A 186 -6.89 -2.56 -13.57
CA HIS A 186 -7.16 -1.69 -14.72
C HIS A 186 -8.09 -0.49 -14.41
N SER A 187 -7.59 0.50 -13.66
CA SER A 187 -8.44 1.48 -12.97
C SER A 187 -8.26 2.92 -13.45
N SER A 188 -9.33 3.71 -13.42
CA SER A 188 -9.30 5.15 -13.73
C SER A 188 -9.95 5.95 -12.58
N PRO A 189 -9.24 6.13 -11.45
CA PRO A 189 -9.76 6.86 -10.30
C PRO A 189 -10.03 8.33 -10.64
N SER A 190 -11.26 8.79 -10.41
CA SER A 190 -11.70 10.13 -10.79
C SER A 190 -11.01 11.27 -10.03
N ASP A 191 -10.37 10.96 -8.91
CA ASP A 191 -9.71 11.91 -8.02
C ASP A 191 -8.17 11.88 -8.13
N LEU A 192 -7.61 11.07 -9.02
CA LEU A 192 -6.18 11.12 -9.37
C LEU A 192 -5.95 12.20 -10.43
N VAL A 193 -6.04 13.45 -9.99
CA VAL A 193 -5.94 14.64 -10.85
C VAL A 193 -4.85 15.58 -10.33
N PHE A 194 -3.84 15.81 -11.16
CA PHE A 194 -2.74 16.71 -10.86
C PHE A 194 -3.00 18.09 -11.43
N LYS A 195 -3.03 19.10 -10.54
CA LYS A 195 -3.16 20.52 -10.89
C LYS A 195 -1.84 21.29 -10.80
N LYS A 196 -0.73 20.58 -10.66
CA LYS A 196 0.62 21.13 -10.48
C LYS A 196 1.57 20.44 -11.45
N LYS A 197 2.57 21.19 -11.91
CA LYS A 197 3.62 20.66 -12.80
C LYS A 197 4.53 19.66 -12.11
N LYS A 198 4.78 19.82 -10.82
CA LYS A 198 5.67 18.96 -10.04
C LYS A 198 4.86 18.21 -9.00
N VAL A 199 5.03 16.90 -8.97
CA VAL A 199 4.34 16.01 -8.02
C VAL A 199 5.32 14.99 -7.46
N VAL A 200 5.14 14.61 -6.21
CA VAL A 200 5.90 13.52 -5.58
C VAL A 200 5.02 12.27 -5.63
N TRP A 201 5.58 11.20 -6.18
CA TRP A 201 4.90 9.92 -6.33
C TRP A 201 5.71 8.84 -5.62
N HIS A 202 5.11 8.26 -4.60
CA HIS A 202 5.69 7.19 -3.80
C HIS A 202 5.27 5.83 -4.34
N LEU A 203 6.24 4.94 -4.47
CA LEU A 203 6.06 3.58 -4.95
C LEU A 203 6.37 2.60 -3.83
N ILE A 204 5.50 1.61 -3.68
CA ILE A 204 5.71 0.47 -2.79
C ILE A 204 5.60 -0.81 -3.62
N GLY A 205 6.63 -1.65 -3.56
CA GLY A 205 6.60 -3.02 -4.08
C GLY A 205 6.28 -3.99 -2.95
N TRP A 206 5.27 -4.82 -3.13
CA TRP A 206 4.87 -5.88 -2.22
C TRP A 206 4.87 -7.23 -2.96
N GLY A 207 4.61 -8.32 -2.26
CA GLY A 207 4.47 -9.66 -2.84
C GLY A 207 5.65 -10.57 -2.52
N THR A 208 5.87 -11.55 -3.40
CA THR A 208 6.90 -12.58 -3.27
C THR A 208 8.06 -12.32 -4.21
N HIS A 209 9.14 -13.11 -4.11
CA HIS A 209 10.32 -12.98 -4.97
C HIS A 209 10.04 -13.03 -6.49
N TRP A 210 8.85 -13.43 -6.92
CA TRP A 210 8.39 -13.43 -8.32
C TRP A 210 7.76 -12.10 -8.78
N ASP A 211 7.39 -11.22 -7.85
CA ASP A 211 6.78 -9.91 -8.09
C ASP A 211 7.85 -8.87 -8.44
N ILE A 212 8.39 -8.97 -9.66
CA ILE A 212 9.31 -7.98 -10.22
C ILE A 212 8.56 -7.17 -11.28
N HIS A 213 8.32 -5.89 -10.99
CA HIS A 213 7.55 -5.01 -11.87
C HIS A 213 8.41 -3.83 -12.35
N TYR A 214 8.30 -3.50 -13.64
CA TYR A 214 8.91 -2.30 -14.22
C TYR A 214 7.85 -1.23 -14.44
N VAL A 215 7.66 -0.37 -13.46
CA VAL A 215 6.59 0.63 -13.50
C VAL A 215 7.05 1.87 -14.24
N LYS A 216 6.18 2.42 -15.09
CA LYS A 216 6.44 3.63 -15.88
C LYS A 216 5.21 4.52 -15.98
N TRP A 217 5.46 5.78 -16.32
CA TRP A 217 4.44 6.78 -16.63
C TRP A 217 4.42 6.99 -18.13
N GLU A 218 3.23 7.02 -18.73
CA GLU A 218 3.06 7.30 -20.16
C GLU A 218 3.48 8.73 -20.50
N HIS A 219 3.29 9.68 -19.56
CA HIS A 219 3.69 11.07 -19.75
C HIS A 219 4.28 11.70 -18.48
N GLY A 220 5.34 12.48 -18.66
CA GLY A 220 6.04 13.19 -17.60
C GLY A 220 7.48 12.73 -17.45
N LYS A 221 8.32 13.61 -16.90
CA LYS A 221 9.71 13.32 -16.59
C LYS A 221 9.81 12.79 -15.17
N ALA A 222 10.15 11.51 -15.01
CA ALA A 222 10.41 10.88 -13.72
C ALA A 222 11.89 11.04 -13.32
N VAL A 223 12.13 11.44 -12.07
CA VAL A 223 13.45 11.57 -11.47
C VAL A 223 13.49 10.77 -10.17
N LEU A 224 14.42 9.83 -10.08
CA LEU A 224 14.70 8.99 -8.91
C LEU A 224 16.18 9.15 -8.54
N ASN A 225 16.48 9.49 -7.30
CA ASN A 225 17.85 9.72 -6.80
C ASN A 225 18.66 10.68 -7.71
N ASP A 226 18.06 11.84 -8.02
CA ASP A 226 18.60 12.87 -8.93
C ASP A 226 18.90 12.43 -10.38
N LYS A 227 18.46 11.22 -10.76
CA LYS A 227 18.62 10.70 -12.12
C LYS A 227 17.28 10.59 -12.81
N GLN A 228 17.22 11.06 -14.05
CA GLN A 228 16.06 10.81 -14.89
C GLN A 228 15.98 9.31 -15.19
N VAL A 229 14.79 8.74 -15.04
CA VAL A 229 14.51 7.33 -15.28
C VAL A 229 13.28 7.19 -16.16
N ASP A 230 13.28 6.19 -17.05
CA ASP A 230 12.11 5.88 -17.88
C ASP A 230 11.15 4.91 -17.18
N GLN A 231 11.70 4.09 -16.27
CA GLN A 231 10.96 3.12 -15.48
C GLN A 231 11.64 2.88 -14.13
N VAL A 232 10.87 2.44 -13.14
CA VAL A 232 11.37 2.02 -11.82
C VAL A 232 11.12 0.52 -11.67
N ARG A 233 12.17 -0.21 -11.29
CA ARG A 233 12.07 -1.63 -10.98
C ARG A 233 11.66 -1.79 -9.51
N LEU A 234 10.55 -2.47 -9.26
CA LEU A 234 10.08 -2.81 -7.93
C LEU A 234 10.35 -4.28 -7.63
N PHE A 235 10.85 -4.54 -6.43
CA PHE A 235 10.91 -5.86 -5.80
C PHE A 235 9.98 -5.88 -4.57
N PRO A 236 9.71 -7.04 -3.98
CA PRO A 236 9.08 -7.11 -2.67
C PRO A 236 9.79 -6.23 -1.64
N ALA A 237 9.00 -5.52 -0.84
CA ALA A 237 9.45 -4.55 0.15
C ALA A 237 10.37 -3.45 -0.43
N SER A 238 10.15 -3.05 -1.68
CA SER A 238 10.82 -1.87 -2.27
C SER A 238 10.04 -0.59 -1.96
N PHE A 239 10.77 0.46 -1.58
CA PHE A 239 10.20 1.77 -1.28
C PHE A 239 10.96 2.84 -2.06
N TYR A 240 10.27 3.55 -2.96
CA TYR A 240 10.88 4.59 -3.78
C TYR A 240 10.04 5.86 -3.78
N THR A 241 10.73 6.99 -3.86
CA THR A 241 10.13 8.30 -4.04
C THR A 241 10.59 8.87 -5.37
N VAL A 242 9.63 9.16 -6.25
CA VAL A 242 9.88 9.67 -7.59
C VAL A 242 9.33 11.08 -7.70
N ASN A 243 10.17 12.00 -8.16
CA ASN A 243 9.74 13.34 -8.53
C ASN A 243 9.29 13.32 -9.99
N LEU A 244 8.02 13.67 -10.23
CA LEU A 244 7.46 13.75 -11.57
C LEU A 244 7.25 15.20 -11.98
N GLN A 245 7.62 15.50 -13.22
CA GLN A 245 7.33 16.77 -13.85
C GLN A 245 6.48 16.57 -15.10
N PHE A 246 5.28 17.17 -15.10
CA PHE A 246 4.39 17.21 -16.25
C PHE A 246 4.56 18.52 -17.03
N ASN A 247 4.48 18.41 -18.36
CA ASN A 247 4.55 19.56 -19.26
C ASN A 247 3.25 19.74 -20.06
N GLU A 248 2.42 18.70 -20.15
CA GLU A 248 1.18 18.71 -20.93
C GLU A 248 0.00 18.19 -20.10
N SER A 249 -1.16 18.83 -20.30
CA SER A 249 -2.44 18.38 -19.74
C SER A 249 -2.98 17.21 -20.56
N GLY A 250 -3.68 16.29 -19.92
CA GLY A 250 -4.22 15.10 -20.58
C GLY A 250 -4.56 13.98 -19.61
N GLN A 251 -5.12 12.90 -20.13
CA GLN A 251 -5.28 11.64 -19.41
C GLN A 251 -4.22 10.66 -19.88
N TRP A 252 -3.51 10.07 -18.92
CA TRP A 252 -2.32 9.26 -19.17
C TRP A 252 -2.35 7.99 -18.32
N LYS A 253 -1.59 6.98 -18.73
CA LYS A 253 -1.45 5.69 -18.03
C LYS A 253 -0.21 5.64 -17.15
N PHE A 254 -0.32 4.91 -16.05
CA PHE A 254 0.74 4.58 -15.12
C PHE A 254 0.67 3.10 -14.76
N GLY A 255 1.81 2.43 -14.63
CA GLY A 255 1.89 1.04 -14.19
C GLY A 255 2.87 0.22 -15.02
N TYR A 256 2.61 -1.09 -15.13
CA TYR A 256 3.38 -1.98 -16.00
C TYR A 256 2.75 -1.96 -17.40
N LEU A 257 3.20 -1.04 -18.26
CA LEU A 257 2.63 -0.81 -19.60
C LEU A 257 3.38 -1.55 -20.71
N ASP A 258 3.77 -2.80 -20.48
CA ASP A 258 4.24 -3.68 -21.56
C ASP A 258 3.05 -4.37 -22.25
N GLN A 259 3.19 -4.79 -23.50
CA GLN A 259 2.07 -5.26 -24.37
C GLN A 259 1.32 -6.50 -23.84
N LYS A 260 1.79 -7.15 -22.77
CA LYS A 260 1.22 -8.38 -22.21
C LYS A 260 0.47 -8.20 -20.89
N SER A 261 0.47 -7.01 -20.27
CA SER A 261 -0.05 -6.79 -18.92
C SER A 261 -1.19 -5.79 -18.87
N GLU A 262 -2.36 -6.19 -19.37
CA GLU A 262 -3.55 -5.32 -19.35
C GLU A 262 -4.06 -5.02 -17.92
N GLY A 263 -3.68 -5.82 -16.90
CA GLY A 263 -4.18 -5.73 -15.53
C GLY A 263 -3.53 -4.65 -14.65
N MET A 264 -2.21 -4.47 -14.72
CA MET A 264 -1.45 -3.57 -13.82
C MET A 264 -1.34 -2.14 -14.38
N THR A 265 -2.48 -1.53 -14.68
CA THR A 265 -2.56 -0.16 -15.21
C THR A 265 -3.53 0.70 -14.40
N MET A 266 -3.14 1.96 -14.17
CA MET A 266 -3.95 3.00 -13.55
C MET A 266 -3.88 4.26 -14.41
N TYR A 267 -5.01 4.93 -14.62
CA TYR A 267 -5.06 6.21 -15.32
C TYR A 267 -4.99 7.38 -14.34
N TYR A 268 -4.33 8.46 -14.73
CA TYR A 268 -4.30 9.73 -14.03
C TYR A 268 -4.57 10.88 -14.99
N ASN A 269 -5.05 12.01 -14.47
CA ASN A 269 -5.29 13.21 -15.26
C ASN A 269 -4.34 14.33 -14.83
N VAL A 270 -3.84 15.09 -15.80
CA VAL A 270 -3.06 16.30 -15.59
C VAL A 270 -3.86 17.49 -16.13
N SER A 271 -4.07 18.51 -15.30
CA SER A 271 -4.79 19.74 -15.61
C SER A 271 -3.98 20.94 -15.13
N LEU A 272 -2.96 21.31 -15.92
CA LEU A 272 -2.04 22.43 -15.65
C LEU A 272 -2.65 23.81 -15.89
#